data_AF-A0ABD2GBH9-F1
#
_entry.id   AF-A0ABD2GBH9-F1
#
_cell.length_a   1.000
_cell.length_b   1.000
_cell.length_c   1.000
_cell.angle_alpha   90.00
_cell.angle_beta   90.00
_cell.angle_gamma   90.00
#
_symmetry.space_group_name_H-M   'P 1'
#
loop_
_entity.id
_entity.type
_entity.pdbx_description
1 polymer ?
#
loop_
_entity_poly.entity_id
_entity_poly.type
_entity_poly.pdbx_seq_one_letter_code
_entity_poly.pdbx_strand_id
1 'polypeptide(L)'
;MPRGGKRSHKGRGKQFSNPEEIDRQMKAQKELEENPGAAEKGSDADSDEESSSDEENDSRKRSGVEGLIEIENPNRVSQKSKKVAELDVNAPRELSRREREEIEKQKSKERYMKLHLEGKTDQARADLARLAIIKKQREDAAKKRDDQKKESEDSKTKR
;
A
#
# COMPACT_ATOMS: atom_id res chain seq x y z
N MET A 1 38.98 -18.97 -29.85
CA MET A 1 37.63 -18.87 -29.23
C MET A 1 37.47 -17.47 -28.65
N PRO A 2 36.59 -16.61 -29.18
CA PRO A 2 36.42 -15.26 -28.63
C PRO A 2 35.66 -15.33 -27.31
N ARG A 3 36.29 -14.85 -26.22
CA ARG A 3 35.70 -14.80 -24.88
C ARG A 3 34.65 -13.69 -24.82
N GLY A 4 33.46 -14.03 -24.34
CA GLY A 4 32.30 -13.15 -24.26
C GLY A 4 32.63 -11.84 -23.54
N GLY A 5 32.51 -10.73 -24.28
CA GLY A 5 32.61 -9.39 -23.72
C GLY A 5 31.42 -9.10 -22.80
N LYS A 6 31.69 -8.47 -21.66
CA LYS A 6 30.66 -8.03 -20.71
C LYS A 6 29.68 -7.10 -21.42
N ARG A 7 28.38 -7.45 -21.41
CA ARG A 7 27.31 -6.60 -21.93
C ARG A 7 27.27 -5.29 -21.14
N SER A 8 27.78 -4.22 -21.75
CA SER A 8 27.73 -2.88 -21.16
C SER A 8 26.31 -2.32 -21.31
N HIS A 9 25.68 -1.97 -20.19
CA HIS A 9 24.38 -1.28 -20.16
C HIS A 9 24.50 0.24 -20.33
N LYS A 10 25.72 0.77 -20.49
CA LYS A 10 25.95 2.21 -20.65
C LYS A 10 25.45 2.64 -22.02
N GLY A 11 24.43 3.51 -22.06
CA GLY A 11 23.81 4.01 -23.29
C GLY A 11 22.58 3.22 -23.77
N ARG A 12 22.14 2.18 -23.06
CA ARG A 12 20.84 1.56 -23.33
C ARG A 12 19.75 2.52 -22.87
N GLY A 13 18.96 3.04 -23.80
CA GLY A 13 17.84 3.95 -23.49
C GLY A 13 16.94 3.36 -22.42
N LYS A 14 16.52 4.19 -21.45
CA LYS A 14 15.61 3.78 -20.38
C LYS A 14 14.34 3.23 -21.03
N GLN A 15 14.15 1.92 -20.95
CA GLN A 15 12.90 1.30 -21.34
C GLN A 15 11.95 1.55 -20.18
N PHE A 16 10.88 2.31 -20.42
CA PHE A 16 9.78 2.40 -19.46
C PHE A 16 8.98 1.12 -19.61
N SER A 17 8.86 0.35 -18.53
CA SER A 17 7.97 -0.81 -18.48
C SER A 17 6.54 -0.38 -18.78
N ASN A 18 5.81 -1.19 -19.54
CA ASN A 18 4.41 -0.91 -19.84
C ASN A 18 3.59 -0.88 -18.53
N PRO A 19 2.56 -0.03 -18.42
CA PRO A 19 1.77 0.09 -17.19
C PRO A 19 1.15 -1.25 -16.76
N GLU A 20 0.67 -2.05 -17.71
CA GLU A 20 0.15 -3.40 -17.44
C GLU A 20 1.21 -4.36 -16.89
N GLU A 21 2.48 -4.15 -17.25
CA GLU A 21 3.60 -4.98 -16.81
C GLU A 21 4.02 -4.61 -15.38
N ILE A 22 3.96 -3.32 -15.03
CA ILE A 22 4.15 -2.82 -13.66
C ILE A 22 3.05 -3.37 -12.74
N ASP A 23 1.80 -3.29 -13.18
CA ASP A 23 0.66 -3.79 -12.40
C ASP A 23 0.75 -5.31 -12.18
N ARG A 24 1.18 -6.06 -13.20
CA ARG A 24 1.40 -7.51 -13.09
C ARG A 24 2.52 -7.84 -12.10
N GLN A 25 3.62 -7.08 -12.10
CA GLN A 25 4.72 -7.27 -11.16
C GLN A 25 4.31 -6.96 -9.72
N MET A 26 3.60 -5.84 -9.51
CA MET A 26 3.07 -5.46 -8.20
C MET A 26 2.07 -6.50 -7.67
N LYS A 27 1.22 -7.02 -8.54
CA LYS A 27 0.26 -8.08 -8.18
C LYS A 27 0.96 -9.39 -7.81
N ALA A 28 1.98 -9.79 -8.57
CA ALA A 28 2.76 -10.99 -8.27
C ALA A 28 3.53 -10.87 -6.95
N GLN A 29 4.11 -9.71 -6.65
CA GLN A 29 4.77 -9.46 -5.37
C GLN A 29 3.77 -9.52 -4.20
N LYS A 30 2.60 -8.90 -4.36
CA LYS A 30 1.56 -8.94 -3.34
C LYS A 30 1.05 -10.37 -3.08
N GLU A 31 0.92 -11.18 -4.11
CA GLU A 31 0.48 -12.58 -4.00
C GLU A 31 1.52 -13.45 -3.28
N LEU A 32 2.81 -13.19 -3.50
CA LEU A 32 3.91 -13.83 -2.77
C LEU A 32 3.96 -13.44 -1.29
N GLU A 33 3.67 -12.17 -0.97
CA GLU A 33 3.57 -11.70 0.41
C GLU A 33 2.33 -12.25 1.12
N GLU A 34 1.23 -12.44 0.39
CA GLU A 34 -0.03 -12.98 0.93
C GLU A 34 0.03 -14.51 1.12
N ASN A 35 0.82 -15.23 0.31
CA ASN A 35 1.03 -16.68 0.43
C ASN A 35 2.53 -17.05 0.38
N PRO A 36 3.26 -16.94 1.50
CA PRO A 36 4.68 -17.29 1.56
C PRO A 36 4.97 -18.78 1.30
N GLY A 37 3.96 -19.66 1.42
CA GLY A 37 4.11 -21.11 1.22
C GLY A 37 4.03 -21.62 -0.22
N ALA A 38 3.73 -20.76 -1.20
CA ALA A 38 3.61 -21.17 -2.62
C ALA A 38 4.95 -21.09 -3.39
N ALA A 39 6.00 -20.50 -2.79
CA ALA A 39 7.33 -20.31 -3.38
C ALA A 39 8.36 -21.38 -2.95
N GLU A 40 7.93 -22.44 -2.27
CA GLU A 40 8.75 -23.59 -1.84
C GLU A 40 9.06 -24.54 -3.02
N LYS A 41 9.73 -24.02 -4.05
CA LYS A 41 10.53 -24.86 -4.96
C LYS A 41 11.70 -24.08 -5.53
N GLY A 42 12.63 -23.72 -4.65
CA GLY A 42 13.99 -23.36 -5.03
C GLY A 42 14.57 -22.19 -4.27
N SER A 43 14.97 -22.39 -3.01
CA SER A 43 16.25 -21.89 -2.48
C SER A 43 16.38 -22.28 -1.01
N ASP A 44 17.16 -23.33 -0.75
CA ASP A 44 17.80 -23.57 0.53
C ASP A 44 18.58 -22.32 0.98
N ALA A 45 18.21 -21.77 2.13
CA ALA A 45 19.06 -20.90 2.94
C ALA A 45 18.67 -21.07 4.41
N ASP A 46 19.38 -21.99 5.06
CA ASP A 46 19.67 -22.05 6.49
C ASP A 46 19.61 -20.69 7.19
N SER A 47 18.72 -20.56 8.17
CA SER A 47 18.89 -19.63 9.29
C SER A 47 18.06 -20.15 10.47
N ASP A 48 18.63 -21.15 11.14
CA ASP A 48 18.41 -21.44 12.55
C ASP A 48 18.51 -20.13 13.35
N GLU A 49 17.39 -19.67 13.89
CA GLU A 49 17.38 -18.68 14.97
C GLU A 49 16.31 -19.11 15.97
N GLU A 50 16.73 -20.01 16.86
CA GLU A 50 16.11 -20.32 18.15
C GLU A 50 15.89 -19.02 18.94
N SER A 51 14.77 -18.34 18.68
CA SER A 51 14.25 -17.30 19.58
C SER A 51 13.65 -17.98 20.81
N SER A 52 14.52 -18.44 21.70
CA SER A 52 14.19 -18.77 23.08
C SER A 52 13.79 -17.47 23.79
N SER A 53 12.54 -17.06 23.58
CA SER A 53 11.89 -16.04 24.40
C SER A 53 11.70 -16.69 25.76
N ASP A 54 12.59 -16.36 26.69
CA ASP A 54 12.47 -16.70 28.10
C ASP A 54 11.27 -15.92 28.68
N GLU A 55 10.06 -16.39 28.36
CA GLU A 55 8.86 -16.06 29.10
C GLU A 55 9.00 -16.73 30.45
N GLU A 56 9.26 -15.92 31.49
CA GLU A 56 9.19 -16.30 32.91
C GLU A 56 7.83 -16.96 33.20
N ASN A 57 7.77 -18.23 32.88
CA ASN A 57 6.68 -19.12 33.19
C ASN A 57 6.72 -19.29 34.71
N ASP A 58 5.78 -18.66 35.43
CA ASP A 58 5.54 -18.89 36.87
C ASP A 58 5.28 -20.39 37.19
N SER A 59 5.13 -21.25 36.18
CA SER A 59 5.08 -22.73 36.31
C SER A 59 6.45 -23.42 36.30
N ARG A 60 7.54 -22.71 35.96
CA ARG A 60 8.90 -23.25 36.15
C ARG A 60 9.12 -23.33 37.66
N LYS A 61 9.60 -24.50 38.13
CA LYS A 61 9.97 -24.67 39.54
C LYS A 61 11.07 -23.66 39.85
N ARG A 62 10.70 -22.54 40.48
CA ARG A 62 11.61 -21.44 40.84
C ARG A 62 12.73 -22.06 41.68
N SER A 63 13.96 -22.00 41.19
CA SER A 63 15.10 -22.62 41.86
C SER A 63 15.74 -21.61 42.82
N GLY A 64 16.05 -22.06 44.04
CA GLY A 64 16.72 -21.21 45.03
C GLY A 64 15.84 -20.11 45.65
N VAL A 65 16.39 -18.90 45.79
CA VAL A 65 15.81 -17.78 46.55
C VAL A 65 14.76 -16.99 45.73
N GLU A 66 14.65 -17.25 44.42
CA GLU A 66 13.75 -16.54 43.51
C GLU A 66 12.27 -16.62 43.94
N GLY A 67 11.87 -17.72 44.60
CA GLY A 67 10.52 -17.90 45.12
C GLY A 67 10.23 -17.21 46.46
N LEU A 68 11.26 -16.75 47.16
CA LEU A 68 11.17 -16.25 48.54
C LEU A 68 10.97 -14.73 48.62
N ILE A 69 11.31 -14.01 47.54
CA ILE A 69 11.13 -12.56 47.45
C ILE A 69 9.80 -12.27 46.75
N GLU A 70 8.93 -11.55 47.44
CA GLU A 70 7.66 -11.08 46.90
C GLU A 70 7.92 -9.97 45.87
N ILE A 71 7.49 -10.19 44.62
CA ILE A 71 7.66 -9.22 43.55
C ILE A 71 6.48 -8.24 43.60
N GLU A 72 6.63 -7.14 44.33
CA GLU A 72 5.68 -6.02 44.41
C GLU A 72 5.76 -5.08 43.18
N ASN A 73 5.91 -5.64 41.98
CA ASN A 73 5.90 -4.81 40.77
C ASN A 73 4.44 -4.58 40.34
N PRO A 74 3.90 -3.35 40.45
CA PRO A 74 2.50 -3.06 40.12
C PRO A 74 2.18 -3.23 38.63
N ASN A 75 3.20 -3.23 37.76
CA ASN A 75 3.05 -3.49 36.32
C ASN A 75 3.21 -4.98 35.97
N ARG A 76 3.47 -5.86 36.95
CA ARG A 76 3.64 -7.30 36.71
C ARG A 76 2.28 -7.94 36.47
N VAL A 77 2.05 -8.38 35.24
CA VAL A 77 0.83 -9.08 34.85
C VAL A 77 1.02 -10.57 35.16
N SER A 78 0.46 -11.04 36.29
CA SER A 78 0.46 -12.47 36.62
C SER A 78 -0.50 -13.23 35.70
N GLN A 79 0.00 -14.18 34.92
CA GLN A 79 -0.84 -15.02 34.06
C GLN A 79 -1.55 -16.08 34.90
N LYS A 80 -2.87 -15.93 35.10
CA LYS A 80 -3.70 -16.96 35.73
C LYS A 80 -4.23 -17.90 34.66
N SER A 81 -3.97 -19.20 34.78
CA SER A 81 -4.51 -20.23 33.88
C SER A 81 -6.04 -20.23 33.93
N LYS A 82 -6.70 -19.84 32.84
CA LYS A 82 -8.16 -19.91 32.70
C LYS A 82 -8.57 -21.29 32.23
N LYS A 83 -9.74 -21.76 32.69
CA LYS A 83 -10.29 -23.05 32.26
C LYS A 83 -10.81 -22.92 30.84
N VAL A 84 -10.57 -23.94 30.01
CA VAL A 84 -10.93 -23.98 28.58
C VAL A 84 -12.44 -23.75 28.35
N ALA A 85 -13.29 -24.17 29.30
CA ALA A 85 -14.74 -24.00 29.23
C ALA A 85 -15.23 -22.55 29.37
N GLU A 86 -14.39 -21.63 29.87
CA GLU A 86 -14.73 -20.21 30.06
C GLU A 86 -14.21 -19.33 28.91
N LEU A 87 -13.52 -19.92 27.92
CA LEU A 87 -13.04 -19.20 26.74
C LEU A 87 -14.16 -19.13 25.70
N ASP A 88 -14.80 -17.97 25.58
CA ASP A 88 -15.76 -17.69 24.52
C ASP A 88 -15.01 -17.42 23.20
N VAL A 89 -14.91 -18.46 22.37
CA VAL A 89 -14.18 -18.44 21.08
C VAL A 89 -14.92 -17.62 20.02
N ASN A 90 -16.20 -17.29 20.24
CA ASN A 90 -17.03 -16.51 19.31
C ASN A 90 -17.09 -15.02 19.64
N ALA A 91 -16.45 -14.56 20.73
CA ALA A 91 -16.36 -13.14 21.01
C ALA A 91 -15.50 -12.45 19.92
N PRO A 92 -15.97 -11.34 19.32
CA PRO A 92 -15.19 -10.63 18.33
C PRO A 92 -13.86 -10.24 18.96
N ARG A 93 -12.75 -10.79 18.42
CA ARG A 93 -11.40 -10.42 18.84
C ARG A 93 -11.29 -8.91 18.68
N GLU A 94 -11.21 -8.23 19.81
CA GLU A 94 -10.88 -6.83 19.84
C GLU A 94 -9.52 -6.66 19.19
N LEU A 95 -9.52 -6.17 17.95
CA LEU A 95 -8.32 -5.89 17.18
C LEU A 95 -7.31 -5.18 18.07
N SER A 96 -6.07 -5.66 18.04
CA SER A 96 -4.96 -5.11 18.80
C SER A 96 -4.89 -3.60 18.56
N ARG A 97 -4.42 -2.81 19.54
CA ARG A 97 -4.28 -1.35 19.39
C ARG A 97 -3.58 -0.98 18.07
N ARG A 98 -2.56 -1.76 17.69
CA ARG A 98 -1.83 -1.63 16.43
C ARG A 98 -2.72 -1.84 15.20
N GLU A 99 -3.55 -2.88 15.21
CA GLU A 99 -4.45 -3.22 14.10
C GLU A 99 -5.56 -2.18 13.93
N ARG A 100 -6.07 -1.61 15.03
CA ARG A 100 -7.08 -0.54 14.99
C ARG A 100 -6.52 0.72 14.33
N GLU A 101 -5.33 1.16 14.74
CA GLU A 101 -4.67 2.32 14.14
C GLU A 101 -4.31 2.10 12.67
N GLU A 102 -3.91 0.87 12.30
CA GLU A 102 -3.58 0.55 10.91
C GLU A 102 -4.83 0.55 10.00
N ILE A 103 -5.95 0.00 10.47
CA ILE A 103 -7.23 0.05 9.74
C ILE A 103 -7.72 1.50 9.61
N GLU A 104 -7.59 2.31 10.66
CA GLU A 104 -7.97 3.72 10.58
C GLU A 104 -7.08 4.50 9.60
N LYS A 105 -5.77 4.22 9.61
CA LYS A 105 -4.83 4.79 8.65
C LYS A 105 -5.18 4.38 7.22
N GLN A 106 -5.54 3.12 6.98
CA GLN A 106 -6.01 2.66 5.67
C GLN A 106 -7.30 3.39 5.26
N LYS A 107 -8.31 3.42 6.13
CA LYS A 107 -9.58 4.14 5.88
C LYS A 107 -9.37 5.63 5.59
N SER A 108 -8.45 6.29 6.28
CA SER A 108 -8.13 7.70 6.06
C SER A 108 -7.51 7.93 4.68
N LYS A 109 -6.59 7.05 4.25
CA LYS A 109 -6.00 7.08 2.91
C LYS A 109 -7.05 6.84 1.83
N GLU A 110 -7.89 5.83 2.00
CA GLU A 110 -8.98 5.53 1.07
C GLU A 110 -9.95 6.70 0.95
N ARG A 111 -10.32 7.32 2.07
CA ARG A 111 -11.18 8.51 2.08
C ARG A 111 -10.53 9.68 1.35
N TYR A 112 -9.23 9.92 1.57
CA TYR A 112 -8.48 10.94 0.85
C TYR A 112 -8.46 10.66 -0.64
N MET A 113 -8.14 9.44 -1.04
CA MET A 113 -8.12 9.01 -2.45
C MET A 113 -9.51 9.15 -3.09
N LYS A 114 -10.56 8.75 -2.38
CA LYS A 114 -11.95 8.92 -2.83
C LYS A 114 -12.30 10.40 -3.03
N LEU A 115 -11.98 11.27 -2.08
CA LEU A 115 -12.20 12.72 -2.22
C LEU A 115 -11.37 13.33 -3.34
N HIS A 116 -10.17 12.80 -3.59
CA HIS A 116 -9.31 13.25 -4.68
C HIS A 116 -9.91 12.88 -6.05
N LEU A 117 -10.36 11.63 -6.20
CA LEU A 117 -11.06 11.15 -7.39
C LEU A 117 -12.39 11.90 -7.62
N GLU A 118 -13.13 12.21 -6.56
CA GLU A 118 -14.32 13.05 -6.61
C GLU A 118 -14.03 14.52 -6.97
N GLY A 119 -12.76 14.92 -7.03
CA GLY A 119 -12.39 16.29 -7.36
C GLY A 119 -12.56 17.27 -6.21
N LYS A 120 -12.70 16.81 -4.96
CA LYS A 120 -12.95 17.67 -3.79
C LYS A 120 -11.69 18.18 -3.12
N THR A 121 -10.57 17.46 -3.26
CA THR A 121 -9.26 17.95 -2.79
C THR A 121 -8.81 19.17 -3.58
N ASP A 122 -8.04 20.08 -2.96
CA ASP A 122 -7.58 21.32 -3.59
C ASP A 122 -6.78 21.07 -4.88
N GLN A 123 -5.96 20.01 -4.88
CA GLN A 123 -5.19 19.58 -6.04
C GLN A 123 -6.12 19.18 -7.19
N ALA A 124 -7.07 18.28 -6.95
CA ALA A 124 -7.99 17.83 -7.98
C ALA A 124 -8.92 18.97 -8.46
N ARG A 125 -9.32 19.89 -7.57
CA ARG A 125 -10.05 21.10 -7.94
C ARG A 125 -9.25 21.99 -8.88
N ALA A 126 -7.96 22.20 -8.59
CA ALA A 126 -7.07 22.99 -9.43
C ALA A 126 -6.88 22.34 -10.81
N ASP A 127 -6.70 21.02 -10.86
CA ASP A 127 -6.56 20.28 -12.12
C ASP A 127 -7.85 20.34 -12.95
N LEU A 128 -9.02 20.16 -12.34
CA LEU A 128 -10.31 20.32 -13.00
C LEU A 128 -10.51 21.76 -13.51
N ALA A 129 -10.14 22.77 -12.72
CA ALA A 129 -10.20 24.17 -13.14
C ALA A 129 -9.27 24.44 -14.33
N ARG A 130 -8.06 23.89 -14.32
CA ARG A 130 -7.11 23.99 -15.44
C ARG A 130 -7.67 23.34 -16.70
N LEU A 131 -8.26 22.15 -16.59
CA LEU A 131 -8.92 21.48 -17.70
C LEU A 131 -10.12 22.27 -18.23
N ALA A 132 -10.91 22.90 -17.35
CA ALA A 132 -12.03 23.76 -17.74
C ALA A 132 -11.56 24.99 -18.54
N ILE A 133 -10.45 25.62 -18.14
CA ILE A 133 -9.85 26.74 -18.90
C ILE A 133 -9.44 26.28 -20.31
N ILE A 134 -8.80 25.11 -20.43
CA ILE A 134 -8.39 24.56 -21.73
C ILE A 134 -9.61 24.25 -22.60
N LYS A 135 -10.66 23.65 -22.03
CA LYS A 135 -11.92 23.39 -22.75
C LYS A 135 -12.53 24.68 -23.27
N LYS A 136 -12.64 25.71 -22.42
CA LYS A 136 -13.15 27.04 -22.82
C LYS A 136 -12.33 27.65 -23.96
N GLN A 137 -11.00 27.62 -23.86
CA GLN A 137 -10.13 28.13 -24.93
C GLN A 137 -10.31 27.39 -26.25
N ARG A 138 -10.51 26.06 -26.20
CA ARG A 138 -10.78 25.25 -27.40
C ARG A 138 -12.13 25.56 -28.01
N GLU A 139 -13.16 25.69 -27.18
CA GLU A 139 -14.51 26.06 -27.62
C GLU A 139 -14.54 27.46 -28.24
N ASP A 140 -13.90 28.44 -27.60
CA ASP A 140 -13.79 29.80 -28.11
C ASP A 140 -12.99 29.85 -29.42
N ALA A 141 -11.93 29.05 -29.56
CA ALA A 141 -11.16 28.95 -30.81
C ALA A 141 -11.95 28.26 -31.93
N ALA A 142 -12.75 27.23 -31.60
CA ALA A 142 -13.63 26.57 -32.56
C ALA A 142 -14.72 27.52 -33.05
N LYS A 143 -15.40 28.23 -32.15
CA LYS A 143 -16.38 29.26 -32.49
C LYS A 143 -15.78 30.35 -33.38
N LYS A 144 -14.62 30.89 -33.02
CA LYS A 144 -13.91 31.88 -33.84
C LYS A 144 -13.57 31.35 -35.25
N ARG A 145 -13.18 30.09 -35.38
CA ARG A 145 -12.94 29.47 -36.70
C ARG A 145 -14.23 29.33 -37.50
N ASP A 146 -15.32 28.92 -36.87
CA ASP A 146 -16.60 28.74 -37.57
C ASP A 146 -17.21 30.08 -37.99
N ASP A 147 -17.07 31.13 -37.18
CA ASP A 147 -17.51 32.49 -37.52
C ASP A 147 -16.67 33.07 -38.67
N GLN A 148 -15.33 32.93 -38.62
CA GLN A 148 -14.46 33.35 -39.74
C GLN A 148 -14.77 32.61 -41.03
N LYS A 149 -15.12 31.31 -40.95
CA LYS A 149 -15.53 30.54 -42.14
C LYS A 149 -16.84 31.09 -42.70
N LYS A 150 -17.86 31.33 -41.87
CA LYS A 150 -19.13 31.91 -42.31
C LYS A 150 -18.96 33.27 -42.95
N GLU A 151 -18.21 34.19 -42.32
CA GLU A 151 -17.89 35.49 -42.90
C GLU A 151 -17.18 35.36 -44.25
N SER A 152 -16.25 34.40 -44.38
CA SER A 152 -15.56 34.16 -45.64
C SER A 152 -16.49 33.62 -46.74
N GLU A 153 -17.44 32.74 -46.40
CA GLU A 153 -18.43 32.21 -47.36
C GLU A 153 -19.49 33.26 -47.73
N ASP A 154 -19.97 34.05 -46.78
CA ASP A 154 -20.88 35.18 -47.04
C ASP A 154 -20.20 36.24 -47.92
N SER A 155 -18.90 36.51 -47.71
CA SER A 155 -18.13 37.43 -48.57
C SER A 155 -17.88 36.89 -49.99
N LYS A 156 -17.82 35.56 -50.16
CA LYS A 156 -17.66 34.91 -51.46
C LYS A 156 -18.97 34.82 -52.22
N THR A 157 -20.10 34.58 -51.54
CA THR A 157 -21.42 34.51 -52.18
C THR A 157 -21.96 35.89 -52.56
N LYS A 158 -21.49 36.96 -51.91
CA LYS A 158 -21.86 38.34 -52.21
C LYS A 158 -20.95 39.02 -53.25
N ARG A 159 -19.89 38.36 -53.70
CA ARG A 159 -19.03 38.76 -54.83
C ARG A 159 -19.48 38.06 -56.10
#